data_AF-A0A7S1W8A3-F1
#
_entry.id   AF-A0A7S1W8A3-F1
#
_cell.length_a   1.000
_cell.length_b   1.000
_cell.length_c   1.000
_cell.angle_alpha   90.00
_cell.angle_beta   90.00
_cell.angle_gamma   90.00
#
_symmetry.space_group_name_H-M   'P 1'
#
loop_
_entity.id
_entity.type
_entity.pdbx_description
1 polymer ?
#
loop_
_entity_poly.entity_id
_entity_poly.type
_entity_poly.pdbx_seq_one_letter_code
_entity_poly.pdbx_strand_id
1 'polypeptide(L)'
;RAAARAAAHPACPAGLLRQLRGLPRRHPVLFGALLASAKTGSADCLVQRHVEGRAQLDRRRALVFFAWGLLYLGCVQYFVQVKLFTQHLFPRAAAFAAKPLREKLADRAGQAMVAKQVGLDLFVHHPLVLFPAFYQVKGFVEGSAPGDSARRCLHNLPGDCCALWAIWIPALTVNFSFCPVWGRIPFVACVSAAYTGVLSAMRGAPPT
;
A
#
# COMPACT_ATOMS: atom_id res chain seq x y z
N ARG A 1 -52.44 -27.46 12.18
CA ARG A 1 -51.00 -27.78 12.04
C ARG A 1 -50.42 -26.82 11.01
N ALA A 2 -49.59 -25.89 11.45
CA ALA A 2 -49.04 -24.80 10.64
C ALA A 2 -47.96 -25.31 9.67
N ALA A 3 -48.07 -24.94 8.40
CA ALA A 3 -47.06 -25.21 7.38
C ALA A 3 -45.95 -24.16 7.47
N ALA A 4 -44.73 -24.62 7.76
CA ALA A 4 -43.53 -23.77 7.78
C ALA A 4 -43.17 -23.34 6.34
N ARG A 5 -43.26 -22.04 6.08
CA ARG A 5 -42.66 -21.41 4.89
C ARG A 5 -41.14 -21.41 5.06
N ALA A 6 -40.45 -22.23 4.26
CA ALA A 6 -39.00 -22.11 4.09
C ALA A 6 -38.69 -20.79 3.37
N ALA A 7 -37.93 -19.90 4.02
CA ALA A 7 -37.44 -18.68 3.43
C ALA A 7 -36.40 -19.02 2.36
N ALA A 8 -36.69 -18.69 1.09
CA ALA A 8 -35.72 -18.76 0.01
C ALA A 8 -34.65 -17.68 0.23
N HIS A 9 -33.37 -18.09 0.34
CA HIS A 9 -32.24 -17.16 0.29
C HIS A 9 -32.20 -16.47 -1.09
N PRO A 10 -31.99 -15.15 -1.17
CA PRO A 10 -31.88 -14.47 -2.46
C PRO A 10 -30.62 -14.97 -3.18
N ALA A 11 -30.82 -15.65 -4.31
CA ALA A 11 -29.74 -16.05 -5.20
C ALA A 11 -29.00 -14.81 -5.71
N CYS A 12 -27.71 -14.71 -5.42
CA CYS A 12 -26.85 -13.65 -5.96
C CYS A 12 -26.89 -13.72 -7.50
N PRO A 13 -27.26 -12.64 -8.22
CA PRO A 13 -27.48 -12.71 -9.64
C PRO A 13 -26.16 -13.00 -10.36
N ALA A 14 -26.08 -14.18 -10.99
CA ALA A 14 -24.91 -14.68 -11.70
C ALA A 14 -24.38 -13.75 -12.82
N GLY A 15 -25.13 -12.69 -13.18
CA GLY A 15 -24.69 -11.61 -14.07
C GLY A 15 -23.73 -10.62 -13.41
N LEU A 16 -23.98 -10.24 -12.15
CA LEU A 16 -23.13 -9.29 -11.42
C LEU A 16 -21.76 -9.91 -11.12
N LEU A 17 -21.75 -11.15 -10.64
CA LEU A 17 -20.51 -11.92 -10.43
C LEU A 17 -19.67 -12.09 -11.72
N ARG A 18 -20.33 -12.19 -12.88
CA ARG A 18 -19.65 -12.35 -14.18
C ARG A 18 -19.09 -11.03 -14.71
N GLN A 19 -19.79 -9.92 -14.49
CA GLN A 19 -19.29 -8.58 -14.81
C GLN A 19 -18.14 -8.16 -13.87
N LEU A 20 -18.24 -8.48 -12.57
CA LEU A 20 -17.19 -8.25 -11.58
C LEU A 20 -15.90 -9.03 -11.87
N ARG A 21 -16.00 -10.25 -12.44
CA ARG A 21 -14.82 -11.04 -12.87
C ARG A 21 -14.03 -10.41 -14.01
N GLY A 22 -14.64 -9.55 -14.83
CA GLY A 22 -13.98 -8.91 -15.99
C GLY A 22 -13.35 -7.56 -15.70
N LEU A 23 -13.78 -6.88 -14.63
CA LEU A 23 -13.31 -5.53 -14.26
C LEU A 23 -11.79 -5.41 -14.05
N PRO A 24 -11.12 -6.33 -13.33
CA PRO A 24 -9.67 -6.25 -13.13
C PRO A 24 -8.87 -6.32 -14.43
N ARG A 25 -9.41 -7.00 -15.46
CA ARG A 25 -8.78 -7.13 -16.78
C ARG A 25 -9.07 -5.95 -17.70
N ARG A 26 -10.25 -5.33 -17.60
CA ARG A 26 -10.68 -4.22 -18.45
C ARG A 26 -10.19 -2.85 -17.95
N HIS A 27 -10.15 -2.65 -16.64
CA HIS A 27 -9.71 -1.40 -16.02
C HIS A 27 -8.78 -1.68 -14.83
N PRO A 28 -7.57 -2.21 -15.06
CA PRO A 28 -6.66 -2.65 -13.99
C PRO A 28 -6.24 -1.52 -13.05
N VAL A 29 -6.01 -0.31 -13.58
CA VAL A 29 -5.61 0.86 -12.78
C VAL A 29 -6.76 1.35 -11.90
N LEU A 30 -7.96 1.52 -12.47
CA LEU A 30 -9.13 1.95 -11.70
C LEU A 30 -9.50 0.94 -10.62
N PHE A 31 -9.50 -0.36 -10.94
CA PHE A 31 -9.76 -1.41 -9.97
C PHE A 31 -8.71 -1.41 -8.85
N GLY A 32 -7.42 -1.29 -9.20
CA GLY A 32 -6.33 -1.19 -8.24
C GLY A 32 -6.45 0.03 -7.33
N ALA A 33 -6.81 1.18 -7.90
CA ALA A 33 -7.00 2.43 -7.15
C ALA A 33 -8.15 2.34 -6.16
N LEU A 34 -9.31 1.84 -6.59
CA LEU A 34 -10.48 1.68 -5.71
C LEU A 34 -10.19 0.68 -4.58
N LEU A 35 -9.54 -0.44 -4.90
CA LEU A 35 -9.15 -1.43 -3.90
C LEU A 35 -8.15 -0.84 -2.90
N ALA A 36 -7.18 -0.07 -3.39
CA ALA A 36 -6.20 0.60 -2.54
C ALA A 36 -6.85 1.63 -1.62
N SER A 37 -7.77 2.47 -2.13
CA SER A 37 -8.55 3.42 -1.33
C SER A 37 -9.40 2.75 -0.27
N ALA A 38 -10.11 1.68 -0.63
CA ALA A 38 -10.94 0.93 0.32
C ALA A 38 -10.06 0.31 1.42
N LYS A 39 -8.92 -0.27 1.05
CA LYS A 39 -7.95 -0.82 2.00
C LYS A 39 -7.42 0.25 2.95
N THR A 40 -6.93 1.37 2.43
CA THR A 40 -6.31 2.41 3.28
C THR A 40 -7.33 3.10 4.18
N GLY A 41 -8.51 3.43 3.66
CA GLY A 41 -9.59 3.99 4.47
C GLY A 41 -10.06 3.01 5.56
N SER A 42 -10.19 1.72 5.24
CA SER A 42 -10.58 0.70 6.23
C SER A 42 -9.53 0.52 7.32
N ALA A 43 -8.24 0.50 6.94
CA ALA A 43 -7.14 0.40 7.90
C ALA A 43 -7.14 1.58 8.88
N ASP A 44 -7.37 2.80 8.38
CA ASP A 44 -7.49 3.99 9.20
C ASP A 44 -8.69 3.92 10.16
N CYS A 45 -9.87 3.54 9.66
CA CYS A 45 -11.06 3.35 10.50
C CYS A 45 -10.83 2.32 11.61
N LEU A 46 -10.12 1.22 11.32
CA LEU A 46 -9.78 0.20 12.30
C LEU A 46 -8.85 0.75 13.38
N VAL A 47 -7.82 1.52 12.99
CA VAL A 47 -6.91 2.17 13.95
C VAL A 47 -7.68 3.15 14.83
N GLN A 48 -8.47 4.04 14.24
CA GLN A 48 -9.25 5.01 14.99
C GLN A 48 -10.19 4.33 16.02
N ARG A 49 -10.85 3.23 15.63
CA ARG A 49 -11.82 2.56 16.49
C ARG A 49 -11.19 1.64 17.54
N HIS A 50 -10.22 0.83 17.15
CA HIS A 50 -9.72 -0.28 17.97
C HIS A 50 -8.35 -0.02 18.59
N VAL A 51 -7.52 0.83 17.97
CA VAL A 51 -6.19 1.18 18.50
C VAL A 51 -6.28 2.47 19.33
N GLU A 52 -6.99 3.48 18.83
CA GLU A 52 -7.15 4.77 19.51
C GLU A 52 -8.44 4.85 20.37
N GLY A 53 -9.35 3.88 20.25
CA GLY A 53 -10.56 3.83 21.07
C GLY A 53 -11.58 4.96 20.80
N ARG A 54 -11.56 5.60 19.62
CA ARG A 54 -12.44 6.74 19.34
C ARG A 54 -13.91 6.34 19.25
N ALA A 55 -14.77 7.07 19.98
CA ALA A 55 -16.21 6.91 19.93
C ALA A 55 -16.80 7.37 18.58
N GLN A 56 -16.25 8.46 18.01
CA GLN A 56 -16.60 8.97 16.68
C GLN A 56 -15.39 8.95 15.76
N LEU A 57 -15.60 8.53 14.52
CA LEU A 57 -14.55 8.50 13.51
C LEU A 57 -14.29 9.89 12.94
N ASP A 58 -13.01 10.25 12.87
CA ASP A 58 -12.53 11.41 12.13
C ASP A 58 -12.63 11.13 10.63
N ARG A 59 -13.71 11.65 10.05
CA ARG A 59 -14.01 11.50 8.62
C ARG A 59 -13.00 12.22 7.74
N ARG A 60 -12.36 13.28 8.24
CA ARG A 60 -11.38 14.06 7.49
C ARG A 60 -10.09 13.27 7.35
N ARG A 61 -9.63 12.64 8.43
CA ARG A 61 -8.53 11.68 8.43
C ARG A 61 -8.83 10.48 7.52
N ALA A 62 -10.02 9.90 7.61
CA ALA A 62 -10.42 8.81 6.73
C ALA A 62 -10.38 9.22 5.24
N LEU A 63 -10.76 10.48 4.93
CA LEU A 63 -10.67 11.04 3.59
C LEU A 63 -9.22 11.21 3.12
N VAL A 64 -8.29 11.62 3.99
CA VAL A 64 -6.84 11.66 3.67
C VAL A 64 -6.36 10.28 3.22
N PHE A 65 -6.65 9.23 4.00
CA PHE A 65 -6.21 7.88 3.67
C PHE A 65 -6.91 7.30 2.45
N PHE A 66 -8.19 7.62 2.24
CA PHE A 66 -8.92 7.24 1.03
C PHE A 66 -8.32 7.90 -0.22
N ALA A 67 -8.08 9.22 -0.18
CA ALA A 67 -7.49 9.99 -1.27
C ALA A 67 -6.05 9.53 -1.55
N TRP A 68 -5.28 9.23 -0.51
CA TRP A 68 -3.94 8.65 -0.64
C TRP A 68 -3.95 7.30 -1.38
N GLY A 69 -4.88 6.42 -1.01
CA GLY A 69 -5.06 5.14 -1.69
C GLY A 69 -5.45 5.31 -3.17
N LEU A 70 -6.27 6.32 -3.47
CA LEU A 70 -6.77 6.55 -4.82
C LEU A 70 -5.68 7.11 -5.73
N LEU A 71 -5.07 8.21 -5.29
CA LEU A 71 -4.20 9.04 -6.12
C LEU A 71 -2.80 8.44 -6.24
N TYR A 72 -2.24 7.97 -5.13
CA TYR A 72 -0.86 7.50 -5.12
C TYR A 72 -0.76 5.99 -5.28
N LEU A 73 -1.35 5.22 -4.37
CA LEU A 73 -1.21 3.75 -4.37
C LEU A 73 -1.83 3.11 -5.62
N GLY A 74 -2.95 3.66 -6.10
CA GLY A 74 -3.65 3.16 -7.29
C GLY A 74 -2.97 3.44 -8.61
N CYS A 75 -2.42 4.65 -8.77
CA CYS A 75 -1.94 5.15 -10.05
C CYS A 75 -0.41 5.23 -10.11
N VAL A 76 0.20 6.00 -9.22
CA VAL A 76 1.64 6.32 -9.24
C VAL A 76 2.46 5.10 -8.81
N GLN A 77 2.07 4.44 -7.74
CA GLN A 77 2.81 3.29 -7.22
C GLN A 77 2.83 2.12 -8.22
N TYR A 78 1.72 1.86 -8.92
CA TYR A 78 1.70 0.82 -9.95
C TYR A 78 2.74 1.09 -11.04
N PHE A 79 2.83 2.35 -11.51
CA PHE A 79 3.79 2.73 -12.52
C PHE A 79 5.24 2.55 -12.02
N VAL A 80 5.56 3.04 -10.82
CA VAL A 80 6.92 2.94 -10.25
C VAL A 80 7.31 1.49 -9.98
N GLN A 81 6.47 0.71 -9.33
CA GLN A 81 6.85 -0.65 -8.92
C GLN A 81 6.83 -1.66 -10.08
N VAL A 82 5.83 -1.58 -10.95
CA VAL A 82 5.68 -2.56 -12.05
C VAL A 82 6.49 -2.13 -13.26
N LYS A 83 6.30 -0.91 -13.78
CA LYS A 83 6.99 -0.49 -15.00
C LYS A 83 8.44 -0.13 -14.72
N LEU A 84 8.71 0.80 -13.79
CA LEU A 84 10.06 1.31 -13.61
C LEU A 84 10.99 0.27 -12.94
N PHE A 85 10.60 -0.28 -11.79
CA PHE A 85 11.48 -1.16 -11.02
C PHE A 85 11.57 -2.56 -11.64
N THR A 86 10.43 -3.20 -11.91
CA THR A 86 10.43 -4.60 -12.36
C THR A 86 10.80 -4.75 -13.84
N GLN A 87 10.27 -3.91 -14.74
CA GLN A 87 10.51 -4.08 -16.19
C GLN A 87 11.81 -3.43 -16.67
N HIS A 88 12.20 -2.28 -16.12
CA HIS A 88 13.35 -1.53 -16.65
C HIS A 88 14.62 -1.68 -15.80
N LEU A 89 14.53 -1.55 -14.48
CA LEU A 89 15.73 -1.52 -13.62
C LEU A 89 16.24 -2.91 -13.23
N PHE A 90 15.33 -3.89 -13.04
CA PHE A 90 15.70 -5.20 -12.47
C PHE A 90 15.09 -6.40 -13.23
N PRO A 91 15.38 -6.57 -14.54
CA PRO A 91 14.79 -7.65 -15.34
C PRO A 91 15.16 -9.06 -14.85
N ARG A 92 16.27 -9.20 -14.11
CA ARG A 92 16.74 -10.47 -13.52
C ARG A 92 16.11 -10.80 -12.17
N ALA A 93 15.25 -9.93 -11.61
CA ALA A 93 14.64 -10.12 -10.30
C ALA A 93 13.72 -11.35 -10.22
N ALA A 94 13.05 -11.71 -11.33
CA ALA A 94 12.22 -12.91 -11.37
C ALA A 94 13.07 -14.19 -11.36
N ALA A 95 14.15 -14.22 -12.14
CA ALA A 95 15.06 -15.35 -12.21
C ALA A 95 15.76 -15.60 -10.86
N PHE A 96 16.18 -14.55 -10.15
CA PHE A 96 16.79 -14.70 -8.83
C PHE A 96 15.81 -15.26 -7.79
N ALA A 97 14.57 -14.76 -7.76
CA ALA A 97 13.56 -15.22 -6.80
C ALA A 97 13.16 -16.69 -7.01
N ALA A 98 13.31 -17.23 -8.22
CA ALA A 98 13.02 -18.63 -8.52
C ALA A 98 14.11 -19.62 -8.03
N LYS A 99 15.31 -19.14 -7.70
CA LYS A 99 16.43 -20.01 -7.28
C LYS A 99 16.15 -20.71 -5.94
N PRO A 100 16.65 -21.94 -5.73
CA PRO A 100 16.65 -22.57 -4.41
C PRO A 100 17.53 -21.79 -3.42
N LEU A 101 17.28 -21.95 -2.12
CA LEU A 101 17.90 -21.14 -1.06
C LEU A 101 19.44 -21.17 -1.11
N ARG A 102 20.01 -22.36 -1.31
CA ARG A 102 21.47 -22.55 -1.36
C ARG A 102 22.11 -21.76 -2.50
N GLU A 103 21.47 -21.72 -3.67
CA GLU A 103 21.95 -20.95 -4.82
C GLU A 103 21.77 -19.44 -4.61
N LYS A 104 20.70 -19.02 -3.94
CA LYS A 104 20.51 -17.60 -3.57
C LYS A 104 21.62 -17.11 -2.63
N LEU A 105 22.03 -17.95 -1.68
CA LEU A 105 23.11 -17.62 -0.74
C LEU A 105 24.48 -17.53 -1.43
N ALA A 106 24.71 -18.30 -2.50
CA ALA A 106 25.93 -18.24 -3.30
C ALA A 106 25.92 -17.11 -4.35
N ASP A 107 24.75 -16.67 -4.82
CA ASP A 107 24.61 -15.65 -5.86
C ASP A 107 24.75 -14.21 -5.31
N ARG A 108 26.00 -13.76 -5.21
CA ARG A 108 26.34 -12.38 -4.78
C ARG A 108 25.75 -11.30 -5.69
N ALA A 109 25.66 -11.55 -6.99
CA ALA A 109 25.12 -10.57 -7.94
C ALA A 109 23.61 -10.37 -7.71
N GLY A 110 22.88 -11.46 -7.49
CA GLY A 110 21.47 -11.43 -7.14
C GLY A 110 21.19 -10.78 -5.79
N GLN A 111 22.01 -11.06 -4.77
CA GLN A 111 21.93 -10.38 -3.47
C GLN A 111 22.14 -8.87 -3.61
N ALA A 112 23.18 -8.45 -4.34
CA ALA A 112 23.46 -7.03 -4.59
C ALA A 112 22.32 -6.34 -5.36
N MET A 113 21.69 -7.06 -6.29
CA MET A 113 20.51 -6.56 -7.02
C MET A 113 19.30 -6.36 -6.08
N VAL A 114 19.05 -7.27 -5.14
CA VAL A 114 18.01 -7.08 -4.12
C VAL A 114 18.33 -5.90 -3.22
N ALA A 115 19.57 -5.78 -2.74
CA ALA A 115 20.01 -4.65 -1.93
C ALA A 115 19.84 -3.31 -2.66
N LYS A 116 20.14 -3.24 -3.96
CA LYS A 116 19.90 -2.05 -4.80
C LYS A 116 18.41 -1.73 -4.94
N GLN A 117 17.55 -2.74 -5.12
CA GLN A 117 16.09 -2.54 -5.16
C GLN A 117 15.57 -1.93 -3.86
N VAL A 118 15.91 -2.55 -2.73
CA VAL A 118 15.51 -2.08 -1.40
C VAL A 118 16.09 -0.69 -1.12
N GLY A 119 17.36 -0.46 -1.49
CA GLY A 119 18.06 0.81 -1.35
C GLY A 119 17.38 1.95 -2.10
N LEU A 120 17.14 1.77 -3.40
CA LEU A 120 16.49 2.79 -4.23
C LEU A 120 15.05 3.05 -3.78
N ASP A 121 14.31 2.01 -3.39
CA ASP A 121 12.94 2.19 -2.93
C ASP A 121 12.90 2.99 -1.62
N LEU A 122 13.64 2.56 -0.60
CA LEU A 122 13.50 3.06 0.76
C LEU A 122 14.29 4.33 1.07
N PHE A 123 15.38 4.57 0.35
CA PHE A 123 16.26 5.74 0.61
C PHE A 123 16.12 6.83 -0.45
N VAL A 124 15.53 6.52 -1.61
CA VAL A 124 15.35 7.51 -2.70
C VAL A 124 13.88 7.74 -2.97
N HIS A 125 13.15 6.71 -3.40
CA HIS A 125 11.76 6.87 -3.80
C HIS A 125 10.86 7.31 -2.63
N HIS A 126 10.98 6.65 -1.47
CA HIS A 126 10.12 6.97 -0.35
C HIS A 126 10.38 8.38 0.23
N PRO A 127 11.62 8.79 0.53
CA PRO A 127 11.90 10.10 1.08
C PRO A 127 11.62 11.26 0.12
N LEU A 128 11.90 11.07 -1.18
CA LEU A 128 11.84 12.16 -2.16
C LEU A 128 10.51 12.25 -2.91
N VAL A 129 9.73 11.17 -2.97
CA VAL A 129 8.49 11.12 -3.75
C VAL A 129 7.31 10.75 -2.87
N LEU A 130 7.39 9.65 -2.12
CA LEU A 130 6.25 9.13 -1.38
C LEU A 130 5.82 10.05 -0.24
N PHE A 131 6.74 10.41 0.66
CA PHE A 131 6.39 11.28 1.79
C PHE A 131 5.95 12.68 1.36
N PRO A 132 6.66 13.38 0.44
CA PRO A 132 6.19 14.67 -0.05
C PRO A 132 4.79 14.59 -0.66
N ALA A 133 4.50 13.56 -1.45
CA ALA A 133 3.16 13.36 -2.01
C ALA A 133 2.11 13.11 -0.92
N PHE A 134 2.42 12.29 0.09
CA PHE A 134 1.51 12.02 1.20
C PHE A 134 1.17 13.29 1.98
N TYR A 135 2.19 14.06 2.36
CA TYR A 135 2.00 15.32 3.07
C TYR A 135 1.23 16.35 2.23
N GLN A 136 1.43 16.36 0.91
CA GLN A 136 0.69 17.26 0.03
C GLN A 136 -0.79 16.87 -0.11
N VAL A 137 -1.10 15.58 -0.22
CA VAL A 137 -2.49 15.07 -0.21
C VAL A 137 -3.15 15.36 1.13
N LYS A 138 -2.45 15.07 2.23
CA LYS A 138 -2.92 15.37 3.59
C LYS A 138 -3.21 16.86 3.73
N GLY A 139 -2.26 17.72 3.39
CA GLY A 139 -2.40 19.16 3.45
C GLY A 139 -3.55 19.70 2.61
N PHE A 140 -3.74 19.18 1.40
CA PHE A 140 -4.86 19.55 0.53
C PHE A 140 -6.22 19.24 1.17
N VAL A 141 -6.40 18.02 1.70
CA VAL A 141 -7.63 17.63 2.42
C VAL A 141 -7.81 18.41 3.73
N GLU A 142 -6.70 18.76 4.37
CA GLU A 142 -6.66 19.54 5.60
C GLU A 142 -6.77 21.06 5.37
N GLY A 143 -6.86 21.53 4.12
CA GLY A 143 -6.94 22.97 3.80
C GLY A 143 -5.69 23.74 4.18
N SER A 144 -4.54 23.06 4.27
CA SER A 144 -3.23 23.64 4.57
C SER A 144 -2.54 24.17 3.32
N ALA A 145 -1.72 25.20 3.47
CA ALA A 145 -0.89 25.68 2.37
C ALA A 145 0.14 24.60 1.94
N PRO A 146 0.50 24.52 0.64
CA PRO A 146 1.52 23.58 0.17
C PRO A 146 2.87 23.76 0.87
N GLY A 147 3.29 25.00 1.13
CA GLY A 147 4.54 25.30 1.85
C GLY A 147 4.57 24.73 3.27
N ASP A 148 3.46 24.80 4.00
CA ASP A 148 3.36 24.24 5.36
C ASP A 148 3.39 22.72 5.35
N SER A 149 2.80 22.13 4.31
CA SER A 149 2.81 20.67 4.10
C SER A 149 4.22 20.17 3.82
N ALA A 150 4.99 20.90 3.01
CA ALA A 150 6.40 20.60 2.73
C ALA A 150 7.27 20.74 4.00
N ARG A 151 7.09 21.82 4.78
CA ARG A 151 7.80 22.00 6.05
C ARG A 151 7.50 20.87 7.04
N ARG A 152 6.23 20.48 7.16
CA ARG A 152 5.81 19.33 7.98
C ARG A 152 6.40 18.01 7.50
N CYS A 153 6.51 17.82 6.19
CA CYS A 153 7.17 16.65 5.61
C CYS A 153 8.63 16.60 6.07
N LEU A 154 9.40 17.69 5.86
CA LEU A 154 10.82 17.75 6.22
C LEU A 154 11.07 17.54 7.72
N HIS A 155 10.23 18.13 8.57
CA HIS A 155 10.31 17.98 10.02
C HIS A 155 10.10 16.51 10.46
N ASN A 156 9.12 15.83 9.86
CA ASN A 156 8.73 14.48 10.26
C ASN A 156 9.50 13.37 9.54
N LEU A 157 10.22 13.71 8.47
CA LEU A 157 10.90 12.78 7.58
C LEU A 157 11.80 11.78 8.31
N PRO A 158 12.64 12.16 9.31
CA PRO A 158 13.48 11.19 10.00
C PRO A 158 12.68 10.13 10.76
N GLY A 159 11.62 10.55 11.45
CA GLY A 159 10.74 9.64 12.19
C GLY A 159 9.93 8.73 11.27
N ASP A 160 9.45 9.28 10.15
CA ASP A 160 8.69 8.53 9.15
C ASP A 160 9.56 7.51 8.42
N CYS A 161 10.79 7.89 8.06
CA CYS A 161 11.79 6.99 7.50
C CYS A 161 12.16 5.87 8.47
N CYS A 162 12.35 6.18 9.76
CA CYS A 162 12.65 5.16 10.76
C CYS A 162 11.53 4.11 10.87
N ALA A 163 10.29 4.56 11.01
CA ALA A 163 9.13 3.66 11.05
C ALA A 163 8.94 2.87 9.75
N LEU A 164 9.17 3.52 8.60
CA LEU A 164 9.15 2.88 7.29
C LEU A 164 10.21 1.79 7.19
N TRP A 165 11.46 2.09 7.52
CA TRP A 165 12.58 1.18 7.39
C TRP A 165 12.44 -0.05 8.29
N ALA A 166 11.95 0.14 9.51
CA ALA A 166 11.70 -0.96 10.45
C ALA A 166 10.76 -2.03 9.88
N ILE A 167 9.80 -1.63 9.04
CA ILE A 167 8.79 -2.52 8.46
C ILE A 167 9.18 -2.97 7.06
N TRP A 168 9.64 -2.04 6.22
CA TRP A 168 9.80 -2.29 4.78
C TRP A 168 11.16 -2.87 4.40
N ILE A 169 12.25 -2.62 5.14
CA ILE A 169 13.52 -3.32 4.89
C ILE A 169 13.33 -4.84 5.01
N PRO A 170 12.81 -5.39 6.12
CA PRO A 170 12.61 -6.83 6.22
C PRO A 170 11.56 -7.33 5.23
N ALA A 171 10.44 -6.62 5.07
CA ALA A 171 9.37 -7.03 4.16
C ALA A 171 9.83 -7.10 2.69
N LEU A 172 10.52 -6.08 2.17
CA LEU A 172 11.00 -6.07 0.80
C LEU A 172 12.11 -7.10 0.57
N THR A 173 12.97 -7.29 1.57
CA THR A 173 14.00 -8.34 1.51
C THR A 173 13.34 -9.71 1.37
N VAL A 174 12.31 -10.00 2.18
CA VAL A 174 11.55 -11.26 2.07
C VAL A 174 10.85 -11.36 0.73
N ASN A 175 10.18 -10.29 0.30
CA ASN A 175 9.43 -10.26 -0.94
C ASN A 175 10.30 -10.54 -2.17
N PHE A 176 11.39 -9.80 -2.34
CA PHE A 176 12.26 -9.94 -3.49
C PHE A 176 13.08 -11.23 -3.47
N SER A 177 13.33 -11.79 -2.28
CA SER A 177 14.11 -13.03 -2.13
C SER A 177 13.27 -14.29 -2.24
N PHE A 178 12.01 -14.28 -1.78
CA PHE A 178 11.22 -15.51 -1.62
C PHE A 178 9.87 -15.50 -2.32
N CYS A 179 9.25 -14.33 -2.54
CA CYS A 179 7.92 -14.32 -3.13
C CYS A 179 7.98 -14.61 -4.64
N PRO A 180 7.21 -15.60 -5.12
CA PRO A 180 7.03 -15.79 -6.55
C PRO A 180 6.33 -14.55 -7.14
N VAL A 181 6.53 -14.28 -8.44
CA VAL A 181 6.06 -13.04 -9.09
C VAL A 181 4.58 -12.75 -8.83
N TRP A 182 3.72 -13.79 -8.85
CA TRP A 182 2.29 -13.66 -8.56
C TRP A 182 1.99 -13.29 -7.10
N GLY A 183 2.84 -13.71 -6.15
CA GLY A 183 2.67 -13.51 -4.72
C GLY A 183 3.24 -12.20 -4.19
N ARG A 184 4.09 -11.51 -4.97
CA ARG A 184 4.71 -10.25 -4.56
C ARG A 184 3.68 -9.17 -4.26
N ILE A 185 2.68 -9.00 -5.14
CA ILE A 185 1.67 -7.96 -5.00
C ILE A 185 0.75 -8.21 -3.79
N PRO A 186 0.18 -9.42 -3.58
CA PRO A 186 -0.54 -9.74 -2.34
C PRO A 186 0.28 -9.52 -1.07
N PHE A 187 1.55 -9.92 -1.05
CA PHE A 187 2.43 -9.73 0.11
C PHE A 187 2.61 -8.24 0.44
N VAL A 188 2.95 -7.41 -0.56
CA VAL A 188 3.05 -5.95 -0.39
C VAL A 188 1.74 -5.36 0.10
N ALA A 189 0.59 -5.84 -0.41
CA ALA A 189 -0.71 -5.33 0.00
C ALA A 189 -0.98 -5.56 1.49
N CYS A 190 -0.63 -6.73 2.03
CA CYS A 190 -0.76 -7.05 3.44
C CYS A 190 0.15 -6.18 4.31
N VAL A 191 1.45 -6.10 3.98
CA VAL A 191 2.40 -5.25 4.72
C VAL A 191 1.98 -3.78 4.66
N SER A 192 1.52 -3.33 3.50
CA SER A 192 1.01 -1.98 3.29
C SER A 192 -0.22 -1.67 4.14
N ALA A 193 -1.12 -2.62 4.36
CA ALA A 193 -2.26 -2.43 5.26
C ALA A 193 -1.80 -2.18 6.70
N ALA A 194 -0.85 -2.99 7.19
CA ALA A 194 -0.27 -2.81 8.52
C ALA A 194 0.48 -1.47 8.64
N TYR A 195 1.33 -1.14 7.67
CA TYR A 195 2.06 0.13 7.65
C TYR A 195 1.11 1.33 7.55
N THR A 196 0.01 1.23 6.81
CA THR A 196 -1.02 2.28 6.77
C THR A 196 -1.58 2.54 8.15
N GLY A 197 -1.79 1.48 8.95
CA GLY A 197 -2.23 1.63 10.34
C GLY A 197 -1.20 2.36 11.20
N VAL A 198 0.09 2.05 11.04
CA VAL A 198 1.18 2.76 11.74
C VAL A 198 1.24 4.24 11.33
N LEU A 199 1.19 4.53 10.02
CA LEU A 199 1.20 5.90 9.51
C LEU A 199 -0.03 6.70 9.98
N SER A 200 -1.18 6.02 10.02
CA SER A 200 -2.43 6.53 10.57
C SER A 200 -2.27 6.89 12.04
N ALA A 201 -1.72 6.02 12.88
CA ALA A 201 -1.47 6.33 14.29
C ALA A 201 -0.46 7.48 14.48
N MET A 202 0.64 7.50 13.70
CA MET A 202 1.68 8.51 13.84
C MET A 202 1.27 9.90 13.32
N ARG A 203 0.52 9.94 12.20
CA ARG A 203 0.30 11.15 11.41
C ARG A 203 -1.17 11.44 11.14
N GLY A 204 -2.11 10.66 11.67
CA GLY A 204 -3.53 10.87 11.47
C GLY A 204 -4.14 11.93 12.38
N ALA A 205 -3.47 12.31 13.47
CA ALA A 205 -3.93 13.40 14.32
C ALA A 205 -3.79 14.75 13.57
N PRO A 206 -4.78 15.66 13.69
CA PRO A 206 -4.63 17.03 13.24
C PRO A 206 -3.49 17.71 14.01
N PRO A 207 -2.78 18.68 13.39
CA PRO A 207 -1.79 19.46 14.10
C PRO A 207 -2.49 20.23 15.24
N THR A 208 -2.02 20.02 16.48
CA THR A 208 -2.33 20.88 17.64
C THR A 208 -1.79 22.27 17.42
#